data_AF-A0A3S1ULU5-F1
#
_entry.id   AF-A0A3S1ULU5-F1
#
_cell.length_a   1.000
_cell.length_b   1.000
_cell.length_c   1.000
_cell.angle_alpha   90.00
_cell.angle_beta   90.00
_cell.angle_gamma   90.00
#
_symmetry.space_group_name_H-M   'P 1'
#
loop_
_entity.id
_entity.type
_entity.pdbx_description
1 polymer ?
#
loop_
_entity_poly.entity_id
_entity_poly.type
_entity_poly.pdbx_seq_one_letter_code
_entity_poly.pdbx_strand_id
1 'polypeptide(L)' 'MNSYRDLIVWKAALKLAVNCYSATKGFPNSEAYGMTSQIRRSAASIAANVAEGHGR' A
#
# COMPACT_ATOMS: atom_id res chain seq x y z
N MET A 1 -22.09 -5.53 -2.80
CA MET A 1 -20.83 -5.00 -2.25
C MET A 1 -21.04 -3.51 -2.11
N ASN A 2 -21.07 -2.99 -0.88
CA ASN A 2 -21.54 -1.62 -0.63
C ASN A 2 -20.37 -0.64 -0.46
N SER A 3 -19.15 -1.17 -0.30
CA SER A 3 -17.93 -0.38 -0.21
C SER A 3 -16.77 -1.13 -0.86
N TYR A 4 -15.81 -0.37 -1.39
CA TYR A 4 -14.51 -0.91 -1.79
C TYR A 4 -13.81 -1.66 -0.64
N ARG A 5 -14.15 -1.31 0.62
CA ARG A 5 -13.61 -1.98 1.82
C ARG A 5 -14.05 -3.43 1.95
N ASP A 6 -15.13 -3.82 1.29
CA ASP A 6 -15.59 -5.21 1.26
C ASP A 6 -14.68 -6.06 0.36
N LEU A 7 -13.98 -5.44 -0.61
CA LEU A 7 -13.23 -6.13 -1.67
C LEU A 7 -12.05 -6.89 -1.08
N ILE A 8 -11.99 -8.19 -1.35
CA ILE A 8 -10.86 -9.04 -0.95
C ILE A 8 -9.55 -8.48 -1.50
N VAL A 9 -9.56 -8.02 -2.76
CA VAL A 9 -8.38 -7.41 -3.39
C VAL A 9 -7.95 -6.12 -2.69
N TRP A 10 -8.89 -5.29 -2.22
CA TRP A 10 -8.56 -4.09 -1.45
C TRP A 10 -7.95 -4.44 -0.09
N LYS A 11 -8.54 -5.42 0.64
CA LYS A 11 -8.00 -5.91 1.92
C LYS A 11 -6.60 -6.48 1.76
N ALA A 12 -6.36 -7.24 0.68
CA ALA A 12 -5.04 -7.78 0.36
C ALA A 12 -4.02 -6.67 0.04
N ALA A 13 -4.41 -5.66 -0.73
CA ALA A 13 -3.57 -4.51 -1.04
C ALA A 13 -3.20 -3.70 0.22
N LEU A 14 -4.17 -3.48 1.12
CA LEU A 14 -3.91 -2.82 2.40
C LEU A 14 -2.93 -3.62 3.27
N LYS A 15 -3.12 -4.94 3.35
CA LYS A 15 -2.21 -5.84 4.07
C LYS A 15 -0.80 -5.81 3.47
N LEU A 16 -0.68 -5.78 2.14
CA LEU A 16 0.59 -5.62 1.45
C LEU A 16 1.27 -4.31 1.84
N ALA A 17 0.56 -3.19 1.84
CA ALA A 17 1.10 -1.91 2.26
C ALA A 17 1.64 -1.95 3.70
N VAL A 18 0.87 -2.50 4.65
CA VAL A 18 1.32 -2.67 6.06
C VAL A 18 2.59 -3.52 6.15
N ASN A 19 2.67 -4.60 5.38
CA ASN A 19 3.85 -5.46 5.32
C ASN A 19 5.06 -4.71 4.74
N CYS A 20 4.89 -3.94 3.67
CA CYS A 20 5.95 -3.11 3.08
C CYS A 20 6.46 -2.04 4.07
N TYR A 21 5.55 -1.39 4.81
CA TYR A 21 5.95 -0.45 5.87
C TYR A 21 6.78 -1.15 6.95
N SER A 22 6.37 -2.35 7.35
CA SER A 22 7.07 -3.14 8.39
C SER A 22 8.44 -3.64 7.91
N ALA A 23 8.51 -4.18 6.70
CA ALA A 23 9.75 -4.71 6.10
C ALA A 23 10.81 -3.61 5.90
N THR A 24 10.38 -2.40 5.55
CA THR A 24 11.29 -1.26 5.34
C THR A 24 11.72 -0.55 6.63
N LYS A 25 11.24 -0.97 7.82
CA LYS A 25 11.68 -0.36 9.10
C LYS A 25 13.16 -0.59 9.40
N GLY A 26 13.74 -1.68 8.90
CA GLY A 26 15.14 -2.04 9.12
C GLY A 26 16.11 -1.44 8.09
N PHE A 27 15.62 -0.63 7.14
CA PHE A 27 16.49 -0.06 6.12
C PHE A 27 17.37 1.05 6.71
N PRO A 28 18.57 1.28 6.16
CA PRO A 28 19.41 2.40 6.55
C PRO A 28 18.69 3.74 6.37
N ASN A 29 18.99 4.73 7.22
CA ASN A 29 18.41 6.07 7.12
C ASN A 29 18.70 6.75 5.77
N SER A 30 19.79 6.41 5.10
CA SER A 30 20.11 6.90 3.75
C SER A 30 19.06 6.50 2.70
N GLU A 31 18.32 5.41 2.92
CA GLU A 31 17.27 4.92 2.03
C GLU A 31 15.89 5.52 2.31
N ALA A 32 15.76 6.41 3.30
CA ALA A 32 14.47 6.98 3.70
C ALA A 32 13.74 7.64 2.53
N TYR A 33 14.46 8.43 1.72
CA TYR A 33 13.93 9.06 0.51
C TYR A 33 14.15 8.23 -0.75
N GLY A 34 15.04 7.23 -0.72
CA GLY A 34 15.27 6.26 -1.78
C GLY A 34 14.25 5.12 -1.75
N MET A 35 14.75 3.91 -1.53
CA MET A 35 13.96 2.69 -1.68
C MET A 35 12.81 2.57 -0.67
N THR A 36 12.97 3.10 0.54
CA THR A 36 11.91 3.11 1.56
C THR A 36 10.69 3.90 1.07
N SER A 37 10.91 5.11 0.54
CA SER A 37 9.80 5.96 0.07
C SER A 37 9.10 5.36 -1.14
N GLN A 38 9.87 4.80 -2.08
CA GLN A 38 9.34 4.21 -3.30
C GLN A 38 8.49 2.97 -3.02
N ILE A 39 8.97 2.04 -2.19
CA ILE A 39 8.25 0.81 -1.82
C ILE A 39 6.94 1.15 -1.08
N ARG A 40 7.00 2.07 -0.11
CA ARG A 40 5.82 2.42 0.69
C ARG A 40 4.74 3.11 -0.15
N ARG A 41 5.12 4.05 -1.02
CA ARG A 41 4.18 4.75 -1.90
C ARG A 41 3.57 3.82 -2.94
N SER A 42 4.38 2.97 -3.59
CA SER A 42 3.88 2.05 -4.60
C SER A 42 2.89 1.05 -4.00
N ALA A 43 3.19 0.48 -2.82
CA ALA A 43 2.30 -0.47 -2.15
C ALA A 43 0.98 0.18 -1.71
N ALA A 44 1.02 1.40 -1.15
CA ALA A 44 -0.19 2.14 -0.75
C ALA A 44 -1.05 2.53 -1.97
N SER A 45 -0.42 2.84 -3.11
CA SER A 45 -1.09 3.20 -4.35
C SER A 45 -2.02 2.10 -4.87
N ILE A 46 -1.70 0.82 -4.65
CA ILE A 46 -2.55 -0.30 -5.08
C ILE A 46 -3.94 -0.23 -4.42
N ALA A 47 -3.99 -0.05 -3.10
CA ALA A 47 -5.26 0.05 -2.38
C ALA A 47 -6.04 1.33 -2.76
N ALA A 48 -5.34 2.44 -3.01
CA ALA A 48 -5.94 3.69 -3.48
C ALA A 48 -6.59 3.54 -4.86
N ASN A 49 -5.89 2.95 -5.82
CA ASN A 49 -6.41 2.72 -7.17
C ASN A 49 -7.60 1.74 -7.18
N VAL A 50 -7.59 0.71 -6.32
CA VAL A 50 -8.76 -0.18 -6.18
C VAL A 50 -9.97 0.58 -5.63
N ALA A 51 -9.76 1.46 -4.63
CA ALA A 51 -10.84 2.27 -4.07
C ALA A 51 -11.39 3.28 -5.08
N GLU A 52 -10.50 3.97 -5.81
CA GLU A 52 -10.88 4.91 -6.87
C GLU A 52 -11.64 4.21 -8.00
N GLY A 53 -11.13 3.06 -8.47
CA GLY A 53 -11.78 2.27 -9.52
C GLY A 53 -13.14 1.70 -9.14
N HIS A 54 -13.38 1.43 -7.84
CA HIS A 54 -14.70 1.02 -7.36
C HIS A 54 -15.72 2.16 -7.30
N GLY A 55 -15.25 3.41 -7.20
CA GLY A 55 -16.10 4.61 -7.17
C GLY A 55 -16.43 5.18 -8.56
N ARG A 56 -15.91 4.57 -9.62
CA ARG A 56 -16.21 4.90 -11.03
C ARG A 56 -17.20 3.89 -11.59
#